data_AF-A0A945CU83-F1
#
_entry.id   AF-A0A945CU83-F1
#
_cell.length_a   1.000
_cell.length_b   1.000
_cell.length_c   1.000
_cell.angle_alpha   90.00
_cell.angle_beta   90.00
_cell.angle_gamma   90.00
#
_symmetry.space_group_name_H-M   'P 1'
#
loop_
_entity.id
_entity.type
_entity.pdbx_description
1 polymer ?
#
loop_
_entity_poly.entity_id
_entity_poly.type
_entity_poly.pdbx_seq_one_letter_code
_entity_poly.pdbx_strand_id
1 'polypeptide(L)'
;MYCVELSPDTDPKEVGTKAANLGRLMELGQKVPPGFAITRKALNCFLLEANLFDTVRDYLSTSESLDRKIRERKYRNLCTRIEEAPLPEQLERDVAKCSERYLKSAPAGLAVRSSSINEDATEASFAGLFESFLGLSSAADVWRQVRQCWCAAWTPAVIDYARKMEVELVPNHLAVIVQKMVQADCSGVLFSADPLTGNPWIFAVDSTFGLARDLVGGNVPGDQLLLEWDTGRVVERNVAEKPRMISASREGVREIDPPSNRRNIPSLTDDQAREIGRIGLEMDRAFGCRVDLEWAMAGEETFLVQARPITALPDFFPCDLEGEDAKLAWSLTGPDPITPLFRDLRDSHAWVQYKPEGVALGHLEYEERDINGYRYATESVWRDWRGSMAELETWLDAHETEHRQEWEAKKREMQATTRRAARAQEKAHSVAELIPTLLEMQHCMAELEPMNLGPSQSLGWLCEDLLEWFAKERVPDFDRSKLLQGIA
;
A
#
# COMPACT_ATOMS: atom_id res chain seq x y z
N MET A 1 5.73 -29.02 16.88
CA MET A 1 5.90 -29.19 15.43
C MET A 1 6.64 -27.95 14.94
N TYR A 2 7.84 -28.10 14.37
CA TYR A 2 8.71 -26.97 14.02
C TYR A 2 8.53 -26.49 12.57
N CYS A 3 7.95 -27.34 11.73
CA CYS A 3 7.61 -27.06 10.34
C CYS A 3 6.09 -27.10 10.15
N VAL A 4 5.56 -26.17 9.37
CA VAL A 4 4.14 -26.09 9.01
C VAL A 4 4.06 -25.97 7.48
N GLU A 5 3.15 -26.68 6.83
CA GLU A 5 2.92 -26.49 5.39
C GLU A 5 2.49 -25.05 5.10
N LEU A 6 2.89 -24.52 3.95
CA LEU A 6 2.27 -23.31 3.45
C LEU A 6 0.83 -23.64 3.05
N SER A 7 -0.11 -22.93 3.66
CA SER A 7 -1.54 -23.11 3.47
C SER A 7 -2.29 -21.82 3.79
N PRO A 8 -3.57 -21.68 3.39
CA PRO A 8 -4.42 -20.57 3.81
C PRO A 8 -4.50 -20.38 5.34
N ASP A 9 -4.42 -21.47 6.11
CA ASP A 9 -4.63 -21.47 7.57
C ASP A 9 -3.36 -21.14 8.39
N THR A 10 -2.28 -20.72 7.76
CA THR A 10 -1.00 -20.53 8.46
C THR A 10 -1.00 -19.24 9.31
N ASP A 11 -0.78 -19.36 10.63
CA ASP A 11 -0.79 -18.22 11.55
C ASP A 11 0.42 -17.27 11.34
N PRO A 12 0.20 -15.99 10.95
CA PRO A 12 1.26 -15.01 10.77
C PRO A 12 2.19 -14.84 11.99
N LYS A 13 1.68 -15.05 13.20
CA LYS A 13 2.48 -14.94 14.43
C LYS A 13 3.52 -16.04 14.56
N GLU A 14 3.29 -17.19 13.91
CA GLU A 14 4.20 -18.33 13.92
C GLU A 14 5.16 -18.35 12.74
N VAL A 15 4.71 -17.90 11.56
CA VAL A 15 5.45 -18.04 10.29
C VAL A 15 5.86 -16.72 9.66
N GLY A 16 5.49 -15.57 10.23
CA GLY A 16 5.74 -14.25 9.66
C GLY A 16 4.79 -13.87 8.52
N THR A 17 4.86 -12.61 8.12
CA THR A 17 3.87 -11.99 7.22
C THR A 17 4.03 -12.44 5.78
N LYS A 18 5.27 -12.65 5.30
CA LYS A 18 5.52 -13.15 3.95
C LYS A 18 4.89 -14.53 3.73
N ALA A 19 5.03 -15.43 4.71
CA ALA A 19 4.41 -16.75 4.65
C ALA A 19 2.88 -16.69 4.73
N ALA A 20 2.34 -15.79 5.55
CA ALA A 20 0.90 -15.56 5.63
C ALA A 20 0.32 -15.00 4.32
N ASN A 21 1.01 -14.06 3.68
CA ASN A 21 0.62 -13.51 2.39
C ASN A 21 0.58 -14.61 1.32
N LEU A 22 1.56 -15.53 1.31
CA LEU A 22 1.53 -16.70 0.43
C LEU A 22 0.32 -17.60 0.70
N GLY A 23 -0.06 -17.81 1.96
CA GLY A 23 -1.28 -18.52 2.32
C GLY A 23 -2.54 -17.83 1.78
N ARG A 24 -2.61 -16.50 1.90
CA ARG A 24 -3.70 -15.69 1.35
C ARG A 24 -3.77 -15.75 -0.18
N LEU A 25 -2.64 -15.76 -0.88
CA LEU A 25 -2.63 -15.97 -2.33
C LEU A 25 -3.25 -17.33 -2.71
N MET A 26 -2.96 -18.39 -1.94
CA MET A 26 -3.57 -19.71 -2.16
C MET A 26 -5.09 -19.69 -1.90
N GLU A 27 -5.54 -18.97 -0.87
CA GLU A 27 -6.97 -18.77 -0.57
C GLU A 27 -7.70 -18.08 -1.73
N LEU A 28 -7.04 -17.11 -2.36
CA LEU A 28 -7.52 -16.39 -3.54
C LEU A 28 -7.41 -17.22 -4.84
N GLY A 29 -7.03 -18.51 -4.75
CA GLY A 29 -6.95 -19.40 -5.91
C GLY A 29 -5.72 -19.18 -6.80
N GLN A 30 -4.77 -18.34 -6.38
CA GLN A 30 -3.54 -18.10 -7.13
C GLN A 30 -2.58 -19.27 -6.98
N LYS A 31 -1.80 -19.54 -8.04
CA LYS A 31 -0.78 -20.58 -8.00
C LYS A 31 0.42 -20.09 -7.21
N VAL A 32 0.72 -20.75 -6.11
CA VAL A 32 1.91 -20.49 -5.28
C VAL A 32 2.79 -21.74 -5.29
N PRO A 33 4.13 -21.62 -5.43
CA PRO A 33 5.00 -22.77 -5.35
C PRO A 33 4.86 -23.46 -3.99
N PRO A 34 4.61 -24.79 -3.97
CA PRO A 34 4.39 -25.50 -2.73
C PRO A 34 5.66 -25.53 -1.88
N GLY A 35 5.48 -25.59 -0.56
CA GLY A 35 6.57 -25.49 0.40
C GLY A 35 6.07 -25.54 1.83
N PHE A 36 6.97 -25.26 2.76
CA PHE A 36 6.69 -25.22 4.20
C PHE A 36 7.41 -24.04 4.85
N ALA A 37 6.94 -23.62 6.02
CA ALA A 37 7.61 -22.66 6.87
C ALA A 37 8.25 -23.37 8.08
N ILE A 38 9.49 -23.01 8.37
CA ILE A 38 10.17 -23.27 9.64
C ILE A 38 9.74 -22.16 10.58
N THR A 39 8.96 -22.53 11.59
CA THR A 39 8.30 -21.59 12.51
C THR A 39 9.29 -20.87 13.42
N ARG A 40 8.87 -19.75 13.99
CA ARG A 40 9.64 -19.05 15.05
C ARG A 40 9.93 -19.92 16.27
N LYS A 41 9.07 -20.92 16.56
CA LYS A 41 9.28 -21.91 17.62
C LYS A 41 10.54 -22.73 17.38
N ALA A 42 10.91 -22.96 16.11
CA ALA A 42 12.14 -23.66 15.73
C ALA A 42 13.38 -22.85 16.12
N LEU A 43 13.41 -21.57 15.75
CA LEU A 43 14.49 -20.65 16.13
C LEU A 43 14.59 -20.55 17.67
N ASN A 44 13.45 -20.44 18.36
CA ASN A 44 13.43 -20.40 19.82
C ASN A 44 14.03 -21.66 20.46
N CYS A 45 13.62 -22.85 20.00
CA CYS A 45 14.15 -24.13 20.47
C CYS A 45 15.66 -24.24 20.22
N PHE A 46 16.11 -23.90 19.02
CA PHE A 46 17.54 -23.89 18.67
C PHE A 46 18.34 -22.97 19.60
N LEU A 47 17.89 -21.73 19.80
CA LEU A 47 18.59 -20.76 20.65
C LEU A 47 18.66 -21.19 22.12
N LEU A 48 17.60 -21.82 22.65
CA LEU A 48 17.57 -22.29 24.02
C LEU A 48 18.49 -23.50 24.24
N GLU A 49 18.40 -24.52 23.39
CA GLU A 49 19.21 -25.75 23.53
C GLU A 49 20.69 -25.51 23.23
N ALA A 50 21.01 -24.57 22.35
CA ALA A 50 22.39 -24.16 22.08
C ALA A 50 22.95 -23.18 23.13
N ASN A 51 22.16 -22.77 24.13
CA ASN A 51 22.52 -21.71 25.10
C ASN A 51 22.95 -20.39 24.44
N LEU A 52 22.28 -20.03 23.34
CA LEU A 52 22.55 -18.82 22.56
C LEU A 52 21.48 -17.73 22.75
N PHE A 53 20.34 -18.06 23.36
CA PHE A 53 19.24 -17.11 23.54
C PHE A 53 19.66 -15.82 24.27
N ASP A 54 20.31 -15.95 25.43
CA ASP A 54 20.80 -14.80 26.19
C ASP A 54 21.92 -14.07 25.45
N THR A 55 22.77 -14.79 24.69
CA THR A 55 23.81 -14.16 23.87
C THR A 55 23.20 -13.25 22.81
N VAL A 56 22.15 -13.70 22.11
CA VAL A 56 21.44 -12.90 21.11
C VAL A 56 20.77 -11.70 21.79
N ARG A 57 20.06 -11.93 22.91
CA ARG A 57 19.40 -10.85 23.67
C ARG A 57 20.39 -9.77 24.11
N ASP A 58 21.53 -10.16 24.66
CA ASP A 58 22.58 -9.24 25.12
C ASP A 58 23.25 -8.50 23.95
N TYR A 59 23.40 -9.16 22.81
CA TYR A 59 23.87 -8.49 21.60
C TYR A 59 22.86 -7.42 21.14
N LEU A 60 21.58 -7.75 21.05
CA LEU A 60 20.52 -6.82 20.64
C LEU A 60 20.42 -5.61 21.58
N SER A 61 20.48 -5.83 22.90
CA SER A 61 20.40 -4.76 23.90
C SER A 61 21.66 -3.88 23.93
N THR A 62 22.85 -4.45 23.69
CA THR A 62 24.11 -3.69 23.76
C THR A 62 24.53 -3.09 22.41
N SER A 63 23.98 -3.52 21.28
CA SER A 63 24.48 -3.15 19.93
C SER A 63 24.56 -1.64 19.69
N GLU A 64 23.70 -0.84 20.35
CA GLU A 64 23.66 0.63 20.20
C GLU A 64 24.91 1.33 20.73
N SER A 65 25.29 0.99 21.96
CA SER A 65 26.37 1.66 22.69
C SER A 65 27.76 1.24 22.20
N LEU A 66 27.82 0.31 21.25
CA LEU A 66 29.07 -0.20 20.69
C LEU A 66 29.50 0.62 19.49
N ASP A 67 30.79 0.94 19.48
CA ASP A 67 31.50 1.37 18.29
C ASP A 67 31.27 0.39 17.13
N ARG A 68 31.18 0.92 15.90
CA ARG A 68 30.88 0.16 14.69
C ARG A 68 31.77 -1.06 14.51
N LYS A 69 33.09 -0.96 14.74
CA LYS A 69 34.01 -2.09 14.58
C LYS A 69 33.77 -3.17 15.63
N ILE A 70 33.43 -2.77 16.85
CA ILE A 70 33.13 -3.70 17.94
C ILE A 70 31.82 -4.44 17.66
N ARG A 71 30.80 -3.72 17.19
CA ARG A 71 29.50 -4.26 16.78
C ARG A 71 29.65 -5.30 15.67
N GLU A 72 30.36 -4.95 14.59
CA GLU A 72 30.66 -5.88 13.48
C GLU A 72 31.43 -7.13 13.94
N ARG A 73 32.34 -7.00 14.90
CA ARG A 73 33.07 -8.15 15.47
C ARG A 73 32.15 -9.03 16.33
N LYS A 74 31.31 -8.44 17.18
CA LYS A 74 30.33 -9.19 17.99
C LYS A 74 29.33 -9.93 17.11
N TYR A 75 28.80 -9.25 16.08
CA TYR A 75 27.91 -9.84 15.08
C TYR A 75 28.54 -11.08 14.43
N ARG A 76 29.78 -10.95 13.92
CA ARG A 76 30.48 -12.09 13.30
C ARG A 76 30.69 -13.25 14.28
N ASN A 77 31.09 -12.96 15.52
CA ASN A 77 31.24 -14.00 16.55
C ASN A 77 29.91 -14.71 16.83
N LEU A 78 28.81 -13.96 16.93
CA LEU A 78 27.47 -14.53 17.10
C LEU A 78 27.12 -15.46 15.94
N CYS A 79 27.36 -15.03 14.69
CA CYS A 79 27.10 -15.85 13.51
C CYS A 79 27.91 -17.15 13.51
N THR A 80 29.21 -17.07 13.82
CA THR A 80 30.07 -18.26 13.95
C THR A 80 29.53 -19.24 14.99
N ARG A 81 29.11 -18.75 16.17
CA ARG A 81 28.52 -19.60 17.21
C ARG A 81 27.22 -20.27 16.75
N ILE A 82 26.40 -19.59 15.97
CA ILE A 82 25.16 -20.13 15.40
C ILE A 82 25.47 -21.18 14.33
N GLU A 83 26.47 -20.94 13.50
CA GLU A 83 26.92 -21.87 12.47
C GLU A 83 27.57 -23.12 13.03
N GLU A 84 28.23 -23.05 14.18
CA GLU A 84 28.94 -24.17 14.83
C GLU A 84 28.07 -24.93 15.85
N ALA A 85 27.00 -24.31 16.37
CA ALA A 85 26.15 -24.94 17.38
C ALA A 85 25.50 -26.24 16.87
N PRO A 86 25.36 -27.28 17.71
CA PRO A 86 24.63 -28.49 17.34
C PRO A 86 23.14 -28.18 17.12
N LEU A 87 22.51 -28.86 16.17
CA LEU A 87 21.05 -28.80 15.99
C LEU A 87 20.37 -29.72 17.01
N PRO A 88 19.25 -29.28 17.63
CA PRO A 88 18.37 -30.19 18.36
C PRO A 88 17.88 -31.33 17.46
N GLU A 89 17.99 -32.56 17.93
CA GLU A 89 17.74 -33.78 17.14
C GLU A 89 16.33 -33.80 16.51
N GLN A 90 15.31 -33.39 17.28
CA GLN A 90 13.94 -33.35 16.78
C GLN A 90 13.75 -32.27 15.71
N LEU A 91 14.38 -31.11 15.91
CA LEU A 91 14.30 -30.00 14.96
C LEU A 91 14.98 -30.36 13.64
N GLU A 92 16.18 -30.94 13.70
CA GLU A 92 16.92 -31.39 12.53
C GLU A 92 16.12 -32.42 11.73
N ARG A 93 15.54 -33.41 12.41
CA ARG A 93 14.68 -34.44 11.82
C ARG A 93 13.45 -33.87 11.13
N ASP A 94 12.74 -32.96 11.78
CA ASP A 94 11.52 -32.34 11.22
C ASP A 94 11.81 -31.60 9.91
N VAL A 95 12.86 -30.76 9.92
CA VAL A 95 13.26 -29.97 8.74
C VAL A 95 13.82 -30.86 7.63
N ALA A 96 14.63 -31.87 7.96
CA ALA A 96 15.17 -32.80 6.98
C ALA A 96 14.03 -33.57 6.29
N LYS A 97 13.09 -34.11 7.07
CA LYS A 97 11.91 -34.83 6.54
C LYS A 97 11.09 -33.95 5.59
N CYS A 98 10.81 -32.70 5.97
CA CYS A 98 10.06 -31.77 5.14
C CYS A 98 10.82 -31.41 3.86
N SER A 99 12.12 -31.10 3.99
CA SER A 99 13.00 -30.74 2.86
C SER A 99 13.11 -31.88 1.85
N GLU A 100 13.39 -33.10 2.30
CA GLU A 100 13.51 -34.29 1.45
C GLU A 100 12.22 -34.61 0.71
N ARG A 101 11.07 -34.44 1.37
CA ARG A 101 9.76 -34.65 0.72
C ARG A 101 9.59 -33.71 -0.48
N TYR A 102 9.94 -32.43 -0.33
CA TYR A 102 9.80 -31.46 -1.42
C TYR A 102 10.88 -31.64 -2.49
N LEU A 103 12.12 -31.93 -2.12
CA LEU A 103 13.24 -32.19 -3.04
C LEU A 103 12.93 -33.31 -4.04
N LYS A 104 12.19 -34.35 -3.66
CA LYS A 104 11.76 -35.45 -4.56
C LYS A 104 11.01 -34.96 -5.80
N SER A 105 10.33 -33.82 -5.73
CA SER A 105 9.54 -33.25 -6.81
C SER A 105 10.02 -31.87 -7.26
N ALA A 106 11.18 -31.42 -6.77
CA ALA A 106 11.73 -30.09 -7.02
C ALA A 106 13.03 -30.21 -7.82
N PRO A 107 12.96 -30.42 -9.15
CA PRO A 107 14.15 -30.63 -9.96
C PRO A 107 15.12 -29.45 -9.89
N ALA A 108 14.64 -28.21 -9.75
CA ALA A 108 15.49 -27.03 -9.58
C ALA A 108 15.92 -26.75 -8.12
N GLY A 109 15.65 -27.67 -7.19
CA GLY A 109 15.92 -27.51 -5.77
C GLY A 109 14.89 -26.64 -5.04
N LEU A 110 15.28 -26.20 -3.85
CA LEU A 110 14.46 -25.39 -2.95
C LEU A 110 15.00 -23.96 -2.85
N ALA A 111 14.10 -23.01 -2.56
CA ALA A 111 14.39 -21.66 -2.13
C ALA A 111 14.22 -21.55 -0.62
N VAL A 112 15.13 -20.85 0.04
CA VAL A 112 15.03 -20.45 1.45
C VAL A 112 14.87 -18.94 1.52
N ARG A 113 13.82 -18.46 2.18
CA ARG A 113 13.46 -17.03 2.29
C ARG A 113 13.12 -16.69 3.73
N SER A 114 13.57 -15.54 4.22
CA SER A 114 13.11 -14.99 5.51
C SER A 114 11.60 -14.73 5.53
N SER A 115 11.01 -14.78 6.72
CA SER A 115 9.64 -14.32 6.96
C SER A 115 9.51 -13.84 8.40
N SER A 116 9.52 -12.52 8.60
CA SER A 116 9.34 -11.87 9.91
C SER A 116 7.92 -11.35 10.10
N ILE A 117 7.51 -11.07 11.34
CA ILE A 117 6.16 -10.56 11.65
C ILE A 117 5.98 -9.12 11.15
N ASN A 118 7.03 -8.31 11.24
CA ASN A 118 6.97 -6.89 10.91
C ASN A 118 7.60 -6.60 9.54
N GLU A 119 7.71 -7.59 8.66
CA GLU A 119 8.41 -7.45 7.37
C GLU A 119 7.65 -6.53 6.40
N ASP A 120 6.32 -6.60 6.43
CA ASP A 120 5.40 -5.91 5.52
C ASP A 120 4.44 -4.99 6.30
N ALA A 121 4.86 -4.48 7.45
CA ALA A 121 4.04 -3.50 8.20
C ALA A 121 4.04 -2.16 7.46
N THR A 122 2.89 -1.47 7.46
CA THR A 122 2.72 -0.14 6.83
C THR A 122 3.71 0.90 7.35
N GLU A 123 4.16 0.76 8.61
CA GLU A 123 5.09 1.67 9.27
C GLU A 123 6.57 1.20 9.21
N ALA A 124 6.83 -0.07 8.90
CA ALA A 124 8.17 -0.65 8.85
C ALA A 124 8.25 -1.77 7.80
N SER A 125 8.99 -1.52 6.72
CA SER A 125 9.30 -2.53 5.71
C SER A 125 10.78 -2.89 5.74
N PHE A 126 11.10 -4.14 6.10
CA PHE A 126 12.48 -4.66 6.07
C PHE A 126 12.90 -5.10 4.66
N ALA A 127 12.23 -4.56 3.63
CA ALA A 127 12.48 -4.84 2.23
C ALA A 127 13.98 -4.75 1.88
N GLY A 128 14.51 -5.80 1.24
CA GLY A 128 15.90 -5.84 0.77
C GLY A 128 16.95 -6.04 1.87
N LEU A 129 16.58 -6.16 3.14
CA LEU A 129 17.52 -6.44 4.24
C LEU A 129 17.74 -7.94 4.49
N PHE A 130 16.91 -8.79 3.91
CA PHE A 130 17.00 -10.24 4.09
C PHE A 130 17.41 -10.96 2.81
N GLU A 131 18.28 -11.95 2.96
CA GLU A 131 18.82 -12.75 1.86
C GLU A 131 17.86 -13.89 1.48
N SER A 132 17.73 -14.13 0.17
CA SER A 132 17.03 -15.29 -0.39
C SER A 132 18.03 -16.23 -1.06
N PHE A 133 18.02 -17.50 -0.67
CA PHE A 133 18.94 -18.50 -1.18
C PHE A 133 18.20 -19.47 -2.10
N LEU A 134 18.66 -19.63 -3.34
CA LEU A 134 17.94 -20.41 -4.36
C LEU A 134 18.76 -21.62 -4.80
N GLY A 135 18.08 -22.68 -5.24
CA GLY A 135 18.71 -23.83 -5.89
C GLY A 135 19.30 -24.85 -4.92
N LEU A 136 18.77 -24.95 -3.70
CA LEU A 136 19.29 -25.85 -2.67
C LEU A 136 18.87 -27.29 -2.97
N SER A 137 19.83 -28.20 -3.04
CA SER A 137 19.63 -29.58 -3.51
C SER A 137 19.65 -30.63 -2.38
N SER A 138 19.94 -30.23 -1.14
CA SER A 138 20.00 -31.12 0.01
C SER A 138 19.41 -30.50 1.28
N ALA A 139 18.95 -31.32 2.22
CA ALA A 139 18.49 -30.87 3.53
C ALA A 139 19.62 -30.18 4.33
N ALA A 140 20.86 -30.60 4.14
CA ALA A 140 22.03 -29.96 4.77
C ALA A 140 22.26 -28.54 4.23
N ASP A 141 22.07 -28.31 2.93
CA ASP A 141 22.14 -26.96 2.35
C ASP A 141 20.99 -26.10 2.84
N VAL A 142 19.76 -26.63 2.93
CA VAL A 142 18.63 -25.92 3.53
C VAL A 142 18.98 -25.44 4.94
N TRP A 143 19.52 -26.32 5.78
CA TRP A 143 19.91 -25.94 7.14
C TRP A 143 20.99 -24.88 7.21
N ARG A 144 22.00 -24.97 6.34
CA ARG A 144 23.04 -23.94 6.24
C ARG A 144 22.42 -22.58 5.93
N GLN A 145 21.49 -22.51 4.99
CA GLN A 145 20.84 -21.26 4.61
C GLN A 145 19.82 -20.76 5.63
N VAL A 146 19.14 -21.65 6.34
CA VAL A 146 18.25 -21.27 7.46
C VAL A 146 19.05 -20.55 8.55
N ARG A 147 20.26 -21.03 8.88
CA ARG A 147 21.17 -20.35 9.82
C ARG A 147 21.59 -18.98 9.31
N GLN A 148 21.89 -18.85 8.02
CA GLN A 148 22.22 -17.56 7.42
C GLN A 148 21.05 -16.58 7.47
N CYS A 149 19.81 -17.02 7.19
CA CYS A 149 18.62 -16.19 7.39
C CYS A 149 18.48 -15.71 8.85
N TRP A 150 18.68 -16.59 9.82
CA TRP A 150 18.64 -16.21 11.24
C TRP A 150 19.72 -15.17 11.58
N CYS A 151 20.95 -15.36 11.12
CA CYS A 151 22.03 -14.40 11.29
C CYS A 151 21.71 -13.04 10.64
N ALA A 152 21.19 -13.04 9.41
CA ALA A 152 20.81 -11.81 8.70
C ALA A 152 19.80 -10.97 9.49
N ALA A 153 18.93 -11.61 10.27
CA ALA A 153 17.97 -10.97 11.17
C ALA A 153 18.59 -10.11 12.29
N TRP A 154 19.88 -10.27 12.55
CA TRP A 154 20.61 -9.49 13.56
C TRP A 154 21.78 -8.70 12.99
N THR A 155 21.77 -8.44 11.67
CA THR A 155 22.75 -7.52 11.08
C THR A 155 22.63 -6.14 11.74
N PRO A 156 23.74 -5.37 11.84
CA PRO A 156 23.68 -4.00 12.34
C PRO A 156 22.63 -3.14 11.62
N ALA A 157 22.47 -3.31 10.30
CA ALA A 157 21.50 -2.57 9.50
C ALA A 157 20.05 -2.87 9.90
N VAL A 158 19.70 -4.14 10.12
CA VAL A 158 18.35 -4.54 10.59
C VAL A 158 18.07 -3.99 11.98
N ILE A 159 19.05 -4.01 12.89
CA ILE A 159 18.92 -3.46 14.24
C ILE A 159 18.71 -1.94 14.20
N ASP A 160 19.53 -1.22 13.42
CA ASP A 160 19.43 0.22 13.29
C ASP A 160 18.09 0.63 12.63
N TYR A 161 17.62 -0.13 11.63
CA TYR A 161 16.32 0.08 11.00
C TYR A 161 15.15 -0.16 11.97
N ALA A 162 15.15 -1.30 12.68
CA ALA A 162 14.09 -1.62 13.64
C ALA A 162 13.95 -0.54 14.71
N ARG A 163 15.07 0.01 15.20
CA ARG A 163 15.05 1.13 16.15
C ARG A 163 14.49 2.42 15.57
N LYS A 164 14.86 2.76 14.33
CA LYS A 164 14.32 3.94 13.64
C LYS A 164 12.79 3.86 13.53
N MET A 165 12.27 2.65 13.39
CA MET A 165 10.83 2.37 13.34
C MET A 165 10.22 2.02 14.71
N GLU A 166 10.96 2.21 15.80
CA GLU A 166 10.52 1.91 17.18
C GLU A 166 10.01 0.47 17.40
N VAL A 167 10.53 -0.47 16.61
CA VAL A 167 10.21 -1.89 16.67
C VAL A 167 11.20 -2.61 17.60
N GLU A 168 10.68 -3.26 18.64
CA GLU A 168 11.48 -4.14 19.51
C GLU A 168 11.82 -5.46 18.81
N LEU A 169 13.11 -5.73 18.62
CA LEU A 169 13.59 -7.02 18.14
C LEU A 169 13.78 -8.00 19.29
N VAL A 170 13.02 -9.09 19.27
CA VAL A 170 13.22 -10.24 20.17
C VAL A 170 14.14 -11.28 19.54
N PRO A 171 14.88 -12.10 20.31
CA PRO A 171 15.79 -13.10 19.76
C PRO A 171 15.15 -14.07 18.77
N ASN A 172 13.89 -14.45 18.95
CA ASN A 172 13.19 -15.46 18.16
C ASN A 172 12.19 -14.86 17.14
N HIS A 173 12.50 -13.70 16.56
CA HIS A 173 11.54 -12.94 15.73
C HIS A 173 11.39 -13.43 14.28
N LEU A 174 12.21 -14.39 13.82
CA LEU A 174 12.25 -14.78 12.41
C LEU A 174 11.78 -16.24 12.17
N ALA A 175 10.87 -16.41 11.22
CA ALA A 175 10.57 -17.69 10.59
C ALA A 175 11.25 -17.76 9.21
N VAL A 176 11.30 -18.97 8.63
CA VAL A 176 11.96 -19.19 7.35
C VAL A 176 11.08 -20.02 6.43
N ILE A 177 10.78 -19.50 5.26
CA ILE A 177 10.03 -20.18 4.20
C ILE A 177 11.00 -21.06 3.40
N VAL A 178 10.58 -22.30 3.14
CA VAL A 178 11.27 -23.24 2.26
C VAL A 178 10.30 -23.65 1.14
N GLN A 179 10.53 -23.17 -0.08
CA GLN A 179 9.64 -23.36 -1.23
C GLN A 179 10.32 -24.11 -2.38
N LYS A 180 9.53 -24.81 -3.18
CA LYS A 180 10.02 -25.38 -4.44
C LYS A 180 10.40 -24.27 -5.41
N MET A 181 11.58 -24.41 -6.04
CA MET A 181 11.99 -23.51 -7.13
C MET A 181 11.12 -23.73 -8.36
N VAL A 182 10.64 -22.63 -8.93
CA VAL A 182 10.01 -22.60 -10.26
C VAL A 182 11.12 -22.60 -11.31
N GLN A 183 11.02 -23.49 -12.30
CA GLN A 183 11.88 -23.45 -13.49
C GLN A 183 11.34 -22.39 -14.46
N ALA A 184 11.56 -21.12 -14.10
CA ALA A 184 10.96 -20.02 -14.80
C ALA A 184 11.53 -19.85 -16.21
N ASP A 185 10.65 -19.73 -17.21
CA ASP A 185 10.99 -19.23 -18.54
C ASP A 185 11.17 -17.71 -18.51
N CYS A 186 10.33 -17.04 -17.73
CA CYS A 186 10.33 -15.60 -17.46
C CYS A 186 9.88 -15.36 -16.02
N SER A 187 10.43 -14.35 -15.37
CA SER A 187 9.96 -13.91 -14.06
C SER A 187 10.18 -12.41 -13.90
N GLY A 188 9.54 -11.83 -12.90
CA GLY A 188 9.56 -10.40 -12.72
C GLY A 188 8.82 -9.93 -11.49
N VAL A 189 8.63 -8.62 -11.46
CA VAL A 189 7.91 -7.89 -10.43
C VAL A 189 6.79 -7.09 -11.10
N LEU A 190 5.61 -7.04 -10.47
CA LEU A 190 4.54 -6.12 -10.82
C LEU A 190 4.28 -5.19 -9.64
N PHE A 191 4.27 -3.90 -9.90
CA PHE A 191 3.70 -2.89 -9.02
C PHE A 191 2.34 -2.49 -9.57
N SER A 192 1.30 -2.59 -8.75
CA SER A 192 -0.09 -2.20 -9.12
C SER A 192 -0.35 -0.69 -9.03
N ALA A 193 0.72 0.10 -9.01
CA ALA A 193 0.77 1.52 -9.28
C ALA A 193 2.18 1.83 -9.81
N ASP A 194 2.35 2.92 -10.56
CA ASP A 194 3.67 3.32 -11.03
C ASP A 194 4.52 3.80 -9.84
N PRO A 195 5.61 3.09 -9.47
CA PRO A 195 6.42 3.45 -8.32
C PRO A 195 7.23 4.75 -8.53
N LEU A 196 7.40 5.21 -9.77
CA LEU A 196 8.14 6.44 -10.08
C LEU A 196 7.27 7.68 -9.98
N THR A 197 6.02 7.60 -10.45
CA THR A 197 5.11 8.74 -10.52
C THR A 197 4.00 8.70 -9.46
N GLY A 198 3.80 7.56 -8.82
CA GLY A 198 2.65 7.31 -7.94
C GLY A 198 1.35 7.01 -8.69
N ASN A 199 1.36 7.00 -10.03
CA ASN A 199 0.14 6.86 -10.84
C ASN A 199 -0.60 5.54 -10.54
N PRO A 200 -1.80 5.59 -9.93
CA PRO A 200 -2.54 4.40 -9.52
C PRO A 200 -3.25 3.71 -10.70
N TRP A 201 -3.24 4.32 -11.88
CA TRP A 201 -3.91 3.83 -13.09
C TRP A 201 -2.97 3.15 -14.08
N ILE A 202 -1.68 3.07 -13.72
CA ILE A 202 -0.65 2.41 -14.50
C ILE A 202 0.03 1.37 -13.61
N PHE A 203 0.05 0.13 -14.05
CA PHE A 203 0.86 -0.90 -13.44
C PHE A 203 2.24 -0.92 -14.09
N ALA A 204 3.28 -0.97 -13.27
CA ALA A 204 4.65 -1.11 -13.74
C ALA A 204 5.10 -2.57 -13.61
N VAL A 205 5.62 -3.14 -14.70
CA VAL A 205 6.12 -4.51 -14.73
C VAL A 205 7.57 -4.51 -15.17
N ASP A 206 8.44 -4.99 -14.29
CA ASP A 206 9.82 -5.32 -14.64
C ASP A 206 9.92 -6.83 -14.85
N SER A 207 10.54 -7.26 -15.96
CA SER A 207 10.61 -8.67 -16.33
C SER A 207 11.95 -9.05 -16.97
N THR A 208 12.35 -10.30 -16.79
CA THR A 208 13.53 -10.87 -17.46
C THR A 208 13.33 -12.35 -17.76
N PHE A 209 14.18 -12.91 -18.62
CA PHE A 209 14.18 -14.35 -18.85
C PHE A 209 14.77 -15.08 -17.64
N GLY A 210 14.34 -16.32 -17.39
CA GLY A 210 14.82 -17.10 -16.26
C GLY A 210 14.31 -16.54 -14.93
N LEU A 211 15.16 -16.58 -13.89
CA LEU A 211 14.87 -16.09 -12.54
C LEU A 211 15.23 -14.61 -12.36
N ALA A 212 14.32 -13.82 -11.80
CA ALA A 212 14.45 -12.38 -11.54
C ALA A 212 15.21 -12.05 -10.24
N ARG A 213 16.15 -12.91 -9.81
CA ARG A 213 16.91 -12.72 -8.56
C ARG A 213 17.57 -11.35 -8.49
N ASP A 214 18.18 -10.92 -9.58
CA ASP A 214 19.00 -9.71 -9.64
C ASP A 214 18.25 -8.50 -10.23
N LEU A 215 16.98 -8.70 -10.62
CA LEU A 215 16.07 -7.63 -11.03
C LEU A 215 15.61 -6.84 -9.81
N VAL A 216 15.33 -7.56 -8.72
CA VAL A 216 14.98 -7.03 -7.39
C VAL A 216 16.22 -6.36 -6.79
N GLY A 217 16.41 -5.08 -7.09
CA GLY A 217 17.56 -4.28 -6.67
C GLY A 217 18.22 -3.43 -7.77
N GLY A 218 17.73 -3.50 -9.01
CA GLY A 218 18.15 -2.61 -10.11
C GLY A 218 19.55 -2.88 -10.67
N ASN A 219 20.18 -4.01 -10.30
CA ASN A 219 21.55 -4.33 -10.70
C ASN A 219 21.67 -5.05 -12.05
N VAL A 220 20.56 -5.57 -12.58
CA VAL A 220 20.53 -6.26 -13.88
C VAL A 220 19.49 -5.63 -14.80
N PRO A 221 19.84 -5.37 -16.08
CA PRO A 221 18.88 -4.86 -17.06
C PRO A 221 17.75 -5.86 -17.30
N GLY A 222 16.50 -5.38 -17.18
CA GLY A 222 15.27 -6.10 -17.47
C GLY A 222 14.35 -5.28 -18.38
N ASP A 223 13.34 -5.92 -18.95
CA ASP A 223 12.31 -5.24 -19.73
C ASP A 223 11.33 -4.54 -18.79
N GLN A 224 10.96 -3.32 -19.14
CA GLN A 224 10.02 -2.52 -18.39
C GLN A 224 8.76 -2.30 -19.22
N LEU A 225 7.60 -2.58 -18.64
CA LEU A 225 6.31 -2.41 -19.28
C LEU A 225 5.42 -1.57 -18.38
N LEU A 226 4.68 -0.65 -18.99
CA LEU A 226 3.58 0.06 -18.34
C LEU A 226 2.26 -0.46 -18.88
N LEU A 227 1.40 -0.92 -17.98
CA LEU A 227 0.09 -1.49 -18.31
C LEU A 227 -1.03 -0.60 -17.78
N GLU A 228 -2.08 -0.44 -18.56
CA GLU A 228 -3.32 0.20 -18.12
C GLU A 228 -3.99 -0.65 -17.04
N TRP A 229 -4.35 -0.07 -15.90
CA TRP A 229 -4.75 -0.82 -14.70
C TRP A 229 -6.01 -1.70 -14.89
N ASP A 230 -6.97 -1.28 -15.71
CA ASP A 230 -8.26 -1.94 -15.89
C ASP A 230 -8.27 -2.97 -17.03
N THR A 231 -7.62 -2.64 -18.15
CA THR A 231 -7.56 -3.53 -19.32
C THR A 231 -6.33 -4.43 -19.36
N GLY A 232 -5.28 -4.10 -18.60
CA GLY A 232 -3.97 -4.74 -18.69
C GLY A 232 -3.24 -4.49 -20.02
N ARG A 233 -3.72 -3.54 -20.85
CA ARG A 233 -3.12 -3.21 -22.14
C ARG A 233 -1.75 -2.58 -21.92
N VAL A 234 -0.76 -3.04 -22.69
CA VAL A 234 0.58 -2.44 -22.72
C VAL A 234 0.48 -1.05 -23.34
N VAL A 235 0.77 -0.03 -22.53
CA VAL A 235 0.82 1.39 -22.95
C VAL A 235 2.23 1.75 -23.41
N GLU A 236 3.24 1.26 -22.68
CA GLU A 236 4.65 1.49 -22.98
C GLU A 236 5.45 0.21 -22.77
N ARG A 237 6.51 0.03 -23.58
CA ARG A 237 7.47 -1.06 -23.44
C ARG A 237 8.87 -0.58 -23.76
N ASN A 238 9.76 -0.76 -22.79
CA ASN A 238 11.20 -0.61 -22.95
C ASN A 238 11.86 -1.99 -22.88
N VAL A 239 12.49 -2.42 -23.97
CA VAL A 239 13.17 -3.72 -24.04
C VAL A 239 14.66 -3.50 -23.80
N ALA A 240 15.16 -4.02 -22.67
CA ALA A 240 16.58 -3.91 -22.35
C ALA A 240 17.40 -5.02 -23.03
N GLU A 241 18.68 -4.75 -23.28
CA GLU A 241 19.63 -5.81 -23.60
C GLU A 241 19.85 -6.66 -22.35
N LYS A 242 19.58 -7.97 -22.46
CA LYS A 242 19.72 -8.93 -21.37
C LYS A 242 20.98 -9.78 -21.64
N PRO A 243 22.17 -9.40 -21.15
CA PRO A 243 23.42 -10.07 -21.50
C PRO A 243 23.58 -11.43 -20.82
N ARG A 244 22.90 -11.63 -19.69
CA ARG A 244 22.98 -12.80 -18.80
C ARG A 244 21.58 -13.20 -18.35
N MET A 245 21.39 -14.48 -18.05
CA MET A 245 20.14 -15.04 -17.54
C MET A 245 20.43 -16.00 -16.40
N ILE A 246 19.61 -15.99 -15.35
CA ILE A 246 19.71 -16.96 -14.27
C ILE A 246 18.74 -18.12 -14.55
N SER A 247 19.28 -19.30 -14.80
CA SER A 247 18.50 -20.50 -15.08
C SER A 247 18.41 -21.41 -13.86
N ALA A 248 17.20 -21.82 -13.50
CA ALA A 248 16.94 -22.85 -12.50
C ALA A 248 16.79 -24.21 -13.21
N SER A 249 17.65 -25.18 -12.91
CA SER A 249 17.64 -26.49 -13.57
C SER A 249 17.99 -27.62 -12.59
N ARG A 250 17.99 -28.87 -13.06
CA ARG A 250 18.47 -30.03 -12.29
C ARG A 250 19.91 -29.91 -11.81
N GLU A 251 20.69 -29.06 -12.47
CA GLU A 251 22.07 -28.79 -12.10
C GLU A 251 22.23 -27.65 -11.08
N GLY A 252 21.11 -27.19 -10.52
CA GLY A 252 21.02 -26.04 -9.62
C GLY A 252 20.67 -24.75 -10.34
N VAL A 253 20.88 -23.64 -9.63
CA VAL A 253 20.70 -22.28 -10.16
C VAL A 253 22.04 -21.78 -10.68
N ARG A 254 22.10 -21.41 -11.97
CA ARG A 254 23.32 -20.94 -12.63
C ARG A 254 23.04 -19.72 -13.49
N GLU A 255 24.03 -18.85 -13.58
CA GLU A 255 24.07 -17.79 -14.58
C GLU A 255 24.53 -18.39 -15.91
N ILE A 256 23.77 -18.12 -16.98
CA ILE A 256 24.05 -18.59 -18.33
C ILE A 256 23.90 -17.46 -19.35
N ASP A 257 24.56 -17.61 -20.49
CA ASP A 257 24.28 -16.77 -21.65
C ASP A 257 22.86 -17.07 -22.17
N PRO A 258 21.99 -16.05 -22.30
CA PRO A 258 20.72 -16.26 -22.97
C PRO A 258 21.00 -16.66 -24.43
N PRO A 259 20.17 -17.54 -25.01
CA PRO A 259 20.24 -17.87 -26.43
C PRO A 259 20.37 -16.59 -27.27
N SER A 260 21.18 -16.60 -28.33
CA SER A 260 21.54 -15.39 -29.09
C SER A 260 20.33 -14.62 -29.64
N ASN A 261 19.20 -15.30 -29.86
CA ASN A 261 17.93 -14.72 -30.27
C ASN A 261 17.13 -14.06 -29.14
N ARG A 262 17.54 -14.19 -27.86
CA ARG A 262 16.80 -13.68 -26.69
C ARG A 262 17.37 -12.40 -26.06
N ARG A 263 18.58 -11.96 -26.43
CA ARG A 263 19.24 -10.80 -25.77
C ARG A 263 18.45 -9.50 -25.93
N ASN A 264 17.86 -9.28 -27.10
CA ASN A 264 17.23 -8.01 -27.49
C ASN A 264 15.75 -8.17 -27.84
N ILE A 265 15.09 -9.21 -27.33
CA ILE A 265 13.65 -9.41 -27.53
C ILE A 265 12.92 -9.21 -26.19
N PRO A 266 11.61 -8.91 -26.23
CA PRO A 266 10.78 -8.88 -25.03
C PRO A 266 10.76 -10.25 -24.33
N SER A 267 10.90 -10.24 -23.01
CA SER A 267 10.75 -11.41 -22.15
C SER A 267 9.29 -11.82 -21.97
N LEU A 268 8.36 -10.89 -22.16
CA LEU A 268 6.91 -11.11 -22.16
C LEU A 268 6.30 -10.80 -23.52
N THR A 269 5.39 -11.65 -23.97
CA THR A 269 4.41 -11.32 -25.00
C THR A 269 3.31 -10.42 -24.44
N ASP A 270 2.53 -9.76 -25.31
CA ASP A 270 1.43 -8.90 -24.88
C ASP A 270 0.34 -9.68 -24.11
N ASP A 271 0.06 -10.92 -24.51
CA ASP A 271 -0.93 -11.75 -23.83
C ASP A 271 -0.44 -12.19 -22.44
N GLN A 272 0.85 -12.51 -22.32
CA GLN A 272 1.45 -12.79 -21.01
C GLN A 272 1.44 -11.53 -20.12
N ALA A 273 1.76 -10.36 -20.67
CA ALA A 273 1.70 -9.10 -19.93
C ALA A 273 0.27 -8.78 -19.45
N ARG A 274 -0.75 -9.01 -20.29
CA ARG A 274 -2.16 -8.88 -19.90
C ARG A 274 -2.55 -9.84 -18.78
N GLU A 275 -2.09 -11.09 -18.82
CA GLU A 275 -2.35 -12.04 -17.73
C GLU A 275 -1.71 -11.59 -16.42
N ILE A 276 -0.47 -11.09 -16.46
CA ILE A 276 0.18 -10.50 -15.27
C ILE A 276 -0.61 -9.28 -14.78
N GLY A 277 -1.07 -8.40 -15.67
CA GLY A 277 -1.93 -7.26 -15.32
C GLY A 277 -3.26 -7.68 -14.69
N ARG A 278 -3.90 -8.73 -15.20
CA ARG A 278 -5.14 -9.31 -14.64
C ARG A 278 -4.92 -9.82 -13.22
N ILE A 279 -3.83 -10.56 -12.98
CA ILE A 279 -3.46 -11.04 -11.65
C ILE A 279 -3.16 -9.84 -10.73
N GLY A 280 -2.43 -8.84 -11.21
CA GLY A 280 -2.16 -7.60 -10.48
C GLY A 280 -3.43 -6.90 -10.00
N LEU A 281 -4.41 -6.73 -10.88
CA LEU A 281 -5.71 -6.12 -10.55
C LEU A 281 -6.51 -6.95 -9.54
N GLU A 282 -6.49 -8.27 -9.69
CA GLU A 282 -7.16 -9.18 -8.75
C GLU A 282 -6.56 -9.07 -7.34
N MET A 283 -5.22 -9.01 -7.25
CA MET A 283 -4.52 -8.89 -5.97
C MET A 283 -4.67 -7.51 -5.35
N ASP A 284 -4.57 -6.44 -6.13
CA ASP A 284 -4.82 -5.06 -5.68
C ASP A 284 -6.19 -4.95 -4.98
N ARG A 285 -7.24 -5.46 -5.62
CA ARG A 285 -8.60 -5.50 -5.07
C ARG A 285 -8.71 -6.40 -3.83
N ALA A 286 -8.09 -7.58 -3.86
CA ALA A 286 -8.21 -8.56 -2.78
C ALA A 286 -7.43 -8.17 -1.51
N PHE A 287 -6.34 -7.42 -1.66
CA PHE A 287 -5.57 -6.84 -0.55
C PHE A 287 -6.13 -5.48 -0.11
N GLY A 288 -6.97 -4.84 -0.92
CA GLY A 288 -7.58 -3.54 -0.63
C GLY A 288 -6.56 -2.39 -0.61
N CYS A 289 -5.40 -2.59 -1.22
CA CYS A 289 -4.30 -1.63 -1.31
C CYS A 289 -3.45 -1.94 -2.54
N ARG A 290 -2.59 -0.99 -2.93
CA ARG A 290 -1.60 -1.24 -3.99
C ARG A 290 -0.62 -2.30 -3.52
N VAL A 291 -0.41 -3.30 -4.34
CA VAL A 291 0.46 -4.45 -4.13
C VAL A 291 1.68 -4.44 -5.05
N ASP A 292 2.79 -4.93 -4.49
CA ASP A 292 4.00 -5.38 -5.17
C ASP A 292 4.00 -6.91 -5.17
N LEU A 293 4.04 -7.49 -6.37
CA LEU A 293 3.98 -8.92 -6.63
C LEU A 293 5.27 -9.41 -7.29
N GLU A 294 5.92 -10.41 -6.69
CA GLU A 294 6.93 -11.19 -7.40
C GLU A 294 6.27 -12.42 -8.04
N TRP A 295 6.57 -12.65 -9.31
CA TRP A 295 5.98 -13.73 -10.10
C TRP A 295 7.02 -14.47 -10.94
N ALA A 296 6.72 -15.72 -11.26
CA ALA A 296 7.52 -16.59 -12.12
C ALA A 296 6.62 -17.41 -13.04
N MET A 297 6.91 -17.41 -14.32
CA MET A 297 6.16 -18.12 -15.35
C MET A 297 6.93 -19.36 -15.82
N ALA A 298 6.25 -20.51 -15.82
CA ALA A 298 6.77 -21.77 -16.36
C ALA A 298 5.75 -22.35 -17.35
N GLY A 299 6.07 -22.34 -18.64
CA GLY A 299 5.11 -22.61 -19.70
C GLY A 299 3.96 -21.60 -19.68
N GLU A 300 2.72 -22.10 -19.57
CA GLU A 300 1.50 -21.27 -19.50
C GLU A 300 1.09 -20.95 -18.04
N GLU A 301 1.83 -21.46 -17.05
CA GLU A 301 1.49 -21.26 -15.63
C GLU A 301 2.27 -20.09 -15.04
N THR A 302 1.54 -19.11 -14.49
CA THR A 302 2.11 -18.06 -13.64
C THR A 302 2.02 -18.47 -12.18
N PHE A 303 3.16 -18.44 -11.49
CA PHE A 303 3.27 -18.65 -10.06
C PHE A 303 3.56 -17.33 -9.36
N LEU A 304 2.82 -17.02 -8.30
CA LEU A 304 3.16 -15.92 -7.39
C LEU A 304 4.10 -16.43 -6.30
N VAL A 305 5.24 -15.76 -6.16
CA VAL A 305 6.29 -16.15 -5.20
C VAL A 305 6.37 -15.20 -4.02
N GLN A 306 5.78 -14.01 -4.12
CA GLN A 306 5.59 -13.05 -3.04
C GLN A 306 4.47 -12.07 -3.39
N ALA A 307 3.77 -11.58 -2.37
CA ALA A 307 2.90 -10.42 -2.46
C ALA A 307 3.07 -9.56 -1.20
N ARG A 308 3.13 -8.25 -1.37
CA ARG A 308 3.18 -7.27 -0.26
C ARG A 308 2.48 -5.96 -0.63
N PRO A 309 1.92 -5.23 0.34
CA PRO A 309 1.47 -3.85 0.12
C PRO A 309 2.64 -2.93 -0.29
N ILE A 310 2.37 -1.96 -1.15
CA ILE A 310 3.28 -0.85 -1.45
C ILE A 310 3.11 0.21 -0.35
N THR A 311 4.15 0.45 0.42
CA THR A 311 4.11 1.38 1.57
C THR A 311 4.62 2.78 1.27
N ALA A 312 5.26 2.99 0.11
CA ALA A 312 5.83 4.26 -0.29
C ALA A 312 5.56 4.52 -1.78
N LEU A 313 4.48 5.24 -2.07
CA LEU A 313 4.21 5.80 -3.41
C LEU A 313 4.39 7.32 -3.33
N PRO A 314 4.96 7.95 -4.38
CA PRO A 314 4.87 9.40 -4.55
C PRO A 314 3.41 9.86 -4.57
N ASP A 315 3.16 11.09 -4.13
CA ASP A 315 1.85 11.71 -4.33
C ASP A 315 1.61 11.88 -5.83
N PHE A 316 0.48 11.37 -6.30
CA PHE A 316 0.13 11.42 -7.71
C PHE A 316 -0.88 12.52 -8.01
N PHE A 317 -0.56 13.33 -9.01
CA PHE A 317 -1.47 14.29 -9.61
C PHE A 317 -1.76 13.91 -11.08
N PRO A 318 -3.03 13.82 -11.50
CA PRO A 318 -3.41 13.26 -12.80
C PRO A 318 -3.13 14.15 -14.02
N CYS A 319 -2.46 15.28 -13.85
CA CYS A 319 -1.99 16.11 -14.96
C CYS A 319 -0.68 16.83 -14.59
N ASP A 320 0.06 17.28 -15.60
CA ASP A 320 1.19 18.17 -15.38
C ASP A 320 0.70 19.50 -14.81
N LEU A 321 1.28 19.92 -13.70
CA LEU A 321 1.03 21.22 -13.10
C LEU A 321 2.04 22.21 -13.65
N GLU A 322 1.58 23.40 -14.05
CA GLU A 322 2.44 24.49 -14.55
C GLU A 322 2.36 25.72 -13.65
N GLY A 323 3.38 26.57 -13.71
CA GLY A 323 3.36 27.90 -13.07
C GLY A 323 3.28 27.86 -11.54
N GLU A 324 2.31 28.58 -10.98
CA GLU A 324 2.08 28.61 -9.53
C GLU A 324 1.49 27.30 -9.00
N ASP A 325 0.72 26.56 -9.81
CA ASP A 325 0.08 25.33 -9.37
C ASP A 325 1.09 24.23 -9.03
N ALA A 326 2.21 24.18 -9.75
CA ALA A 326 3.31 23.24 -9.50
C ALA A 326 4.03 23.47 -8.17
N LYS A 327 3.83 24.63 -7.52
CA LYS A 327 4.42 24.96 -6.22
C LYS A 327 3.51 24.58 -5.06
N LEU A 328 2.27 24.18 -5.33
CA LEU A 328 1.28 23.84 -4.33
C LEU A 328 1.26 22.32 -4.11
N ALA A 329 1.08 21.90 -2.87
CA ALA A 329 0.88 20.49 -2.53
C ALA A 329 -0.60 20.16 -2.73
N TRP A 330 -0.92 19.36 -3.74
CA TRP A 330 -2.27 18.94 -4.05
C TRP A 330 -2.55 17.55 -3.49
N SER A 331 -3.72 17.38 -2.90
CA SER A 331 -4.15 16.12 -2.31
C SER A 331 -5.56 15.75 -2.77
N LEU A 332 -5.81 14.46 -2.91
CA LEU A 332 -7.14 13.95 -3.26
C LEU A 332 -8.09 14.18 -2.07
N THR A 333 -9.22 14.85 -2.30
CA THR A 333 -10.18 15.21 -1.23
C THR A 333 -11.15 14.08 -0.86
N GLY A 334 -11.16 12.98 -1.62
CA GLY A 334 -12.00 11.81 -1.36
C GLY A 334 -11.70 10.66 -2.32
N PRO A 335 -11.97 9.40 -1.92
CA PRO A 335 -11.57 8.22 -2.70
C PRO A 335 -12.43 7.98 -3.96
N ASP A 336 -13.59 8.63 -4.04
CA ASP A 336 -14.57 8.41 -5.10
C ASP A 336 -14.61 9.58 -6.09
N PRO A 337 -14.94 9.34 -7.37
CA PRO A 337 -15.24 10.42 -8.29
C PRO A 337 -16.46 11.23 -7.82
N ILE A 338 -16.44 12.53 -8.07
CA ILE A 338 -17.50 13.48 -7.80
C ILE A 338 -18.55 13.44 -8.93
N THR A 339 -19.82 13.31 -8.56
CA THR A 339 -20.94 13.42 -9.52
C THR A 339 -21.12 14.87 -9.98
N PRO A 340 -21.61 15.14 -11.20
CA PRO A 340 -21.89 16.50 -11.66
C PRO A 340 -22.81 17.29 -10.71
N LEU A 341 -23.82 16.64 -10.13
CA LEU A 341 -24.70 17.28 -9.14
C LEU A 341 -23.94 17.66 -7.85
N PHE A 342 -23.09 16.76 -7.35
CA PHE A 342 -22.31 17.01 -6.13
C PHE A 342 -21.23 18.08 -6.35
N ARG A 343 -20.62 18.08 -7.54
CA ARG A 343 -19.72 19.15 -7.98
C ARG A 343 -20.42 20.50 -7.94
N ASP A 344 -21.55 20.62 -8.63
CA ASP A 344 -22.25 21.88 -8.78
C ASP A 344 -22.80 22.38 -7.42
N LEU A 345 -23.22 21.46 -6.52
CA LEU A 345 -23.56 21.79 -5.14
C LEU A 345 -22.35 22.29 -4.34
N ARG A 346 -21.22 21.58 -4.36
CA ARG A 346 -20.00 21.95 -3.62
C ARG A 346 -19.35 23.23 -4.16
N ASP A 347 -19.38 23.44 -5.47
CA ASP A 347 -18.93 24.69 -6.07
C ASP A 347 -19.86 25.83 -5.61
N SER A 348 -21.18 25.62 -5.55
CA SER A 348 -22.10 26.61 -4.95
C SER A 348 -21.83 26.88 -3.46
N HIS A 349 -21.17 25.96 -2.74
CA HIS A 349 -20.66 26.20 -1.37
C HIS A 349 -19.38 27.05 -1.32
N ALA A 350 -18.54 27.01 -2.36
CA ALA A 350 -17.20 27.61 -2.39
C ALA A 350 -17.16 29.06 -2.92
N TRP A 351 -18.22 29.52 -3.59
CA TRP A 351 -18.35 30.92 -4.05
C TRP A 351 -18.73 31.86 -2.89
N VAL A 352 -17.87 31.98 -1.88
CA VAL A 352 -18.03 32.95 -0.79
C VAL A 352 -16.70 33.58 -0.43
N GLN A 353 -16.38 34.73 -1.04
CA GLN A 353 -15.57 35.77 -0.39
C GLN A 353 -15.95 37.16 -0.94
N TYR A 354 -16.69 37.94 -0.16
CA TYR A 354 -16.61 39.40 -0.25
C TYR A 354 -15.95 39.94 1.01
N LYS A 355 -14.81 40.61 0.81
CA LYS A 355 -14.04 41.31 1.84
C LYS A 355 -14.62 42.73 1.93
N PRO A 356 -15.12 43.21 3.07
CA PRO A 356 -15.29 44.64 3.27
C PRO A 356 -13.91 45.31 3.11
N GLU A 357 -13.83 46.47 2.46
CA GLU A 357 -12.58 47.24 2.46
C GLU A 357 -12.16 47.53 3.91
N GLY A 358 -11.00 47.00 4.32
CA GLY A 358 -10.39 47.30 5.62
C GLY A 358 -10.55 46.25 6.73
N VAL A 359 -11.29 45.15 6.55
CA VAL A 359 -11.43 44.10 7.58
C VAL A 359 -11.02 42.73 7.04
N ALA A 360 -9.98 42.12 7.63
CA ALA A 360 -9.57 40.74 7.35
C ALA A 360 -9.97 39.85 8.53
N LEU A 361 -11.09 39.14 8.42
CA LEU A 361 -11.40 38.00 9.27
C LEU A 361 -10.62 36.79 8.72
N GLY A 362 -10.15 35.92 9.59
CA GLY A 362 -9.30 34.81 9.18
C GLY A 362 -10.01 33.88 8.20
N HIS A 363 -9.36 33.54 7.10
CA HIS A 363 -9.93 32.71 6.03
C HIS A 363 -9.00 31.54 5.70
N LEU A 364 -9.60 30.40 5.36
CA LEU A 364 -8.88 29.29 4.73
C LEU A 364 -8.66 29.65 3.26
N GLU A 365 -7.40 29.72 2.83
CA GLU A 365 -7.05 29.71 1.40
C GLU A 365 -6.70 28.26 1.01
N TYR A 366 -7.46 27.68 0.09
CA TYR A 366 -7.10 26.47 -0.66
C TYR A 366 -7.73 26.54 -2.05
N GLU A 367 -7.08 25.92 -3.02
CA GLU A 367 -7.58 25.76 -4.39
C GLU A 367 -8.20 24.37 -4.54
N GLU A 368 -9.27 24.23 -5.32
CA GLU A 368 -9.87 22.95 -5.68
C GLU A 368 -9.91 22.75 -7.20
N ARG A 369 -9.68 21.53 -7.68
CA ARG A 369 -9.81 21.17 -9.10
C ARG A 369 -10.39 19.79 -9.30
N ASP A 370 -11.28 19.67 -10.30
CA ASP A 370 -11.74 18.39 -10.80
C ASP A 370 -10.89 17.93 -11.98
N ILE A 371 -10.33 16.74 -11.86
CA ILE A 371 -9.57 16.10 -12.92
C ILE A 371 -10.04 14.65 -13.04
N ASN A 372 -10.50 14.28 -14.23
CA ASN A 372 -11.02 12.94 -14.53
C ASN A 372 -12.12 12.47 -13.56
N GLY A 373 -12.96 13.40 -13.11
CA GLY A 373 -14.05 13.13 -12.17
C GLY A 373 -13.62 13.08 -10.71
N TYR A 374 -12.34 13.22 -10.36
CA TYR A 374 -11.87 13.26 -8.98
C TYR A 374 -11.49 14.68 -8.58
N ARG A 375 -11.72 15.04 -7.31
CA ARG A 375 -11.40 16.37 -6.81
C ARG A 375 -10.16 16.41 -5.94
N TYR A 376 -9.26 17.30 -6.32
CA TYR A 376 -8.03 17.59 -5.62
C TYR A 376 -8.11 18.98 -4.98
N ALA A 377 -7.52 19.13 -3.80
CA ALA A 377 -7.39 20.42 -3.14
C ALA A 377 -5.97 20.64 -2.62
N THR A 378 -5.56 21.89 -2.55
CA THR A 378 -4.28 22.26 -1.93
C THR A 378 -4.38 22.22 -0.40
N GLU A 379 -3.24 22.12 0.28
CA GLU A 379 -3.23 22.31 1.75
C GLU A 379 -3.92 23.62 2.15
N SER A 380 -4.82 23.52 3.12
CA SER A 380 -5.52 24.68 3.67
C SER A 380 -4.62 25.46 4.61
N VAL A 381 -4.32 26.71 4.28
CA VAL A 381 -3.60 27.60 5.19
C VAL A 381 -4.62 28.43 5.96
N TRP A 382 -4.71 28.21 7.28
CA TRP A 382 -5.42 29.11 8.17
C TRP A 382 -4.64 30.44 8.27
N ARG A 383 -5.22 31.53 7.77
CA ARG A 383 -4.77 32.88 8.12
C ARG A 383 -5.59 33.38 9.30
N ASP A 384 -5.02 33.44 10.50
CA ASP A 384 -5.74 33.96 11.67
C ASP A 384 -5.97 35.47 11.61
N TRP A 385 -7.17 35.88 12.04
CA TRP A 385 -7.38 37.21 12.63
C TRP A 385 -6.79 37.22 14.05
N ARG A 386 -5.86 38.14 14.33
CA ARG A 386 -5.11 38.20 15.60
C ARG A 386 -5.77 39.10 16.66
N GLY A 387 -7.10 39.12 16.73
CA GLY A 387 -7.84 39.86 17.76
C GLY A 387 -8.75 38.95 18.61
N SER A 388 -9.14 39.42 19.78
CA SER A 388 -10.12 38.76 20.66
C SER A 388 -11.55 39.18 20.30
N MET A 389 -12.56 38.33 20.52
CA MET A 389 -13.97 38.67 20.28
C MET A 389 -14.41 40.02 20.90
N ALA A 390 -13.83 40.39 22.05
CA ALA A 390 -14.07 41.67 22.69
C ALA A 390 -13.55 42.87 21.87
N GLU A 391 -12.47 42.71 21.11
CA GLU A 391 -11.93 43.75 20.21
C GLU A 391 -12.80 43.93 18.96
N LEU A 392 -13.41 42.86 18.44
CA LEU A 392 -14.41 42.94 17.36
C LEU A 392 -15.68 43.65 17.82
N GLU A 393 -16.18 43.29 19.01
CA GLU A 393 -17.37 43.93 19.61
C GLU A 393 -17.12 45.41 19.92
N THR A 394 -15.93 45.75 20.44
CA THR A 394 -15.54 47.14 20.70
C THR A 394 -15.40 47.96 19.40
N TRP A 395 -14.92 47.34 18.30
CA TRP A 395 -14.85 48.00 16.99
C TRP A 395 -16.24 48.29 16.41
N LEU A 396 -17.16 47.32 16.49
CA LEU A 396 -18.56 47.46 16.07
C LEU A 396 -19.31 48.52 16.90
N ASP A 397 -19.07 48.55 18.22
CA ASP A 397 -19.66 49.54 19.12
C ASP A 397 -19.12 50.96 18.88
N ALA A 398 -17.90 51.09 18.36
CA ALA A 398 -17.26 52.37 18.08
C ALA A 398 -17.61 52.96 16.69
N HIS A 399 -18.05 52.15 15.73
CA HIS A 399 -18.10 52.59 14.32
C HIS A 399 -19.47 52.63 13.63
N GLU A 400 -20.56 51.97 14.09
CA GLU A 400 -21.90 52.25 13.50
C GLU A 400 -23.10 51.61 14.23
N THR A 401 -24.06 52.43 14.65
CA THR A 401 -25.32 51.97 15.30
C THR A 401 -26.29 51.31 14.30
N GLU A 402 -26.16 51.64 13.02
CA GLU A 402 -27.01 51.17 11.91
C GLU A 402 -26.70 49.70 11.55
N HIS A 403 -25.42 49.32 11.54
CA HIS A 403 -24.98 47.94 11.29
C HIS A 403 -25.40 46.95 12.38
N ARG A 404 -25.59 47.38 13.65
CA ARG A 404 -26.13 46.51 14.71
C ARG A 404 -27.61 46.16 14.46
N GLN A 405 -28.40 47.08 13.92
CA GLN A 405 -29.79 46.81 13.58
C GLN A 405 -29.90 45.92 12.33
N GLU A 406 -29.07 46.17 11.33
CA GLU A 406 -28.95 45.30 10.15
C GLU A 406 -28.49 43.89 10.51
N TRP A 407 -27.53 43.75 11.43
CA TRP A 407 -27.07 42.46 11.95
C TRP A 407 -28.19 41.69 12.67
N GLU A 408 -28.91 42.33 13.59
CA GLU A 408 -30.03 41.69 14.29
C GLU A 408 -31.20 41.36 13.36
N ALA A 409 -31.41 42.13 12.28
CA ALA A 409 -32.38 41.81 11.23
C ALA A 409 -31.96 40.58 10.43
N LYS A 410 -30.71 40.55 9.93
CA LYS A 410 -30.13 39.41 9.20
C LYS A 410 -30.12 38.13 10.03
N LYS A 411 -29.81 38.23 11.33
CA LYS A 411 -29.84 37.11 12.27
C LYS A 411 -31.22 36.48 12.42
N ARG A 412 -32.29 37.29 12.42
CA ARG A 412 -33.68 36.77 12.47
C ARG A 412 -34.08 36.12 11.15
N GLU A 413 -33.67 36.70 10.03
CA GLU A 413 -33.90 36.15 8.69
C GLU A 413 -33.22 34.79 8.53
N MET A 414 -31.95 34.68 8.93
CA MET A 414 -31.21 33.43 9.00
C MET A 414 -31.94 32.37 9.82
N GLN A 415 -32.36 32.69 11.05
CA GLN A 415 -33.10 31.75 11.90
C GLN A 415 -34.42 31.29 11.29
N ALA A 416 -35.08 32.13 10.50
CA ALA A 416 -36.30 31.78 9.78
C ALA A 416 -36.01 30.82 8.61
N THR A 417 -34.98 31.11 7.80
CA THR A 417 -34.59 30.28 6.65
C THR A 417 -34.06 28.92 7.10
N THR A 418 -33.26 28.84 8.16
CA THR A 418 -32.83 27.55 8.75
C THR A 418 -34.01 26.71 9.23
N ARG A 419 -35.03 27.32 9.86
CA ARG A 419 -36.25 26.62 10.26
C ARG A 419 -37.08 26.17 9.05
N ARG A 420 -37.05 26.92 7.94
CA ARG A 420 -37.72 26.55 6.68
C ARG A 420 -37.06 25.32 6.07
N ALA A 421 -35.73 25.27 6.02
CA ALA A 421 -34.97 24.12 5.55
C ALA A 421 -35.22 22.86 6.41
N ALA A 422 -35.20 22.99 7.75
CA ALA A 422 -35.49 21.88 8.65
C ALA A 422 -36.92 21.31 8.43
N ARG A 423 -37.90 22.17 8.17
CA ARG A 423 -39.27 21.74 7.83
C ARG A 423 -39.40 21.10 6.44
N ALA A 424 -38.57 21.50 5.48
CA ALA A 424 -38.54 20.87 4.16
C ALA A 424 -37.98 19.45 4.25
N GLN A 425 -36.97 19.24 5.10
CA GLN A 425 -36.45 17.91 5.44
C GLN A 425 -37.50 17.03 6.12
N GLU A 426 -38.21 17.56 7.12
CA GLU A 426 -39.29 16.83 7.82
C GLU A 426 -40.41 16.37 6.86
N LYS A 427 -40.51 16.92 5.64
CA LYS A 427 -41.49 16.51 4.63
C LYS A 427 -40.97 15.47 3.63
N ALA A 428 -39.66 15.20 3.60
CA ALA A 428 -39.07 14.23 2.68
C ALA A 428 -39.33 12.81 3.20
N HIS A 429 -40.54 12.31 3.00
CA HIS A 429 -40.93 10.94 3.36
C HIS A 429 -41.20 10.06 2.13
N SER A 430 -41.15 10.64 0.94
CA SER A 430 -41.35 9.93 -0.32
C SER A 430 -40.52 10.51 -1.48
N VAL A 431 -40.34 9.70 -2.54
CA VAL A 431 -39.55 10.05 -3.74
C VAL A 431 -40.11 11.26 -4.48
N ALA A 432 -41.44 11.40 -4.50
CA ALA A 432 -42.11 12.52 -5.15
C ALA A 432 -41.82 13.86 -4.45
N GLU A 433 -41.43 13.82 -3.17
CA GLU A 433 -41.15 14.99 -2.33
C GLU A 433 -39.65 15.32 -2.30
N LEU A 434 -38.77 14.39 -2.68
CA LEU A 434 -37.31 14.55 -2.61
C LEU A 434 -36.79 15.66 -3.52
N ILE A 435 -37.19 15.68 -4.80
CA ILE A 435 -36.74 16.72 -5.75
C ILE A 435 -37.24 18.11 -5.31
N PRO A 436 -38.52 18.31 -4.95
CA PRO A 436 -38.99 19.57 -4.36
C PRO A 436 -38.23 19.97 -3.09
N THR A 437 -37.91 19.03 -2.20
CA THR A 437 -37.15 19.32 -0.98
C THR A 437 -35.71 19.75 -1.30
N LEU A 438 -35.02 19.07 -2.22
CA LEU A 438 -33.67 19.46 -2.63
C LEU A 438 -33.64 20.83 -3.31
N LEU A 439 -34.63 21.13 -4.16
CA LEU A 439 -34.77 22.45 -4.78
C LEU A 439 -35.09 23.54 -3.75
N GLU A 440 -35.92 23.25 -2.75
CA GLU A 440 -36.20 24.17 -1.64
C GLU A 440 -34.96 24.40 -0.77
N MET A 441 -34.16 23.37 -0.53
CA MET A 441 -32.89 23.48 0.18
C MET A 441 -31.88 24.32 -0.62
N GLN A 442 -31.80 24.12 -1.94
CA GLN A 442 -31.00 24.96 -2.83
C GLN A 442 -31.47 26.43 -2.79
N HIS A 443 -32.78 26.68 -2.73
CA HIS A 443 -33.31 28.03 -2.62
C HIS A 443 -33.01 28.67 -1.25
N CYS A 444 -33.13 27.91 -0.17
CA CYS A 444 -32.71 28.34 1.16
C CYS A 444 -31.21 28.67 1.21
N MET A 445 -30.37 27.91 0.50
CA MET A 445 -28.95 28.19 0.38
C MET A 445 -28.69 29.49 -0.38
N ALA A 446 -29.37 29.71 -1.52
CA ALA A 446 -29.26 30.95 -2.29
C ALA A 446 -29.77 32.19 -1.53
N GLU A 447 -30.77 32.06 -0.65
CA GLU A 447 -31.20 33.17 0.22
C GLU A 447 -30.19 33.48 1.34
N LEU A 448 -29.43 32.48 1.79
CA LEU A 448 -28.39 32.64 2.80
C LEU A 448 -27.06 33.13 2.21
N GLU A 449 -26.88 32.99 0.89
CA GLU A 449 -25.71 33.41 0.10
C GLU A 449 -25.31 34.89 0.32
N PRO A 450 -26.21 35.88 0.30
CA PRO A 450 -25.85 37.30 0.49
C PRO A 450 -25.51 37.63 1.96
N MET A 451 -25.73 36.71 2.91
CA MET A 451 -25.59 36.97 4.34
C MET A 451 -24.22 36.61 4.90
N ASN A 452 -23.34 35.97 4.10
CA ASN A 452 -21.93 35.67 4.42
C ASN A 452 -21.71 34.94 5.77
N LEU A 453 -22.66 34.12 6.22
CA LEU A 453 -22.61 33.40 7.49
C LEU A 453 -23.02 31.95 7.26
N GLY A 454 -22.06 31.03 7.39
CA GLY A 454 -22.21 29.62 7.06
C GLY A 454 -23.42 28.92 7.68
N PRO A 455 -24.40 28.55 6.85
CA PRO A 455 -25.39 27.50 7.10
C PRO A 455 -25.11 26.29 6.19
N SER A 456 -23.98 26.34 5.47
CA SER A 456 -23.77 25.65 4.22
C SER A 456 -23.24 24.24 4.50
N GLN A 457 -22.33 24.09 5.46
CA GLN A 457 -21.92 22.76 5.92
C GLN A 457 -23.12 21.95 6.41
N SER A 458 -23.93 22.47 7.33
CA SER A 458 -25.05 21.73 7.92
C SER A 458 -26.18 21.39 6.95
N LEU A 459 -26.37 22.12 5.86
CA LEU A 459 -27.37 21.80 4.83
C LEU A 459 -26.81 20.86 3.74
N GLY A 460 -25.51 20.94 3.42
CA GLY A 460 -24.83 20.02 2.50
C GLY A 460 -24.80 18.58 3.03
N TRP A 461 -24.38 18.40 4.29
CA TRP A 461 -24.44 17.10 4.98
C TRP A 461 -25.87 16.54 5.02
N LEU A 462 -26.86 17.41 5.20
CA LEU A 462 -28.27 17.03 5.25
C LEU A 462 -28.80 16.54 3.89
N CYS A 463 -28.34 17.16 2.79
CA CYS A 463 -28.63 16.71 1.43
C CYS A 463 -27.96 15.37 1.14
N GLU A 464 -26.72 15.15 1.59
CA GLU A 464 -26.04 13.85 1.48
C GLU A 464 -26.81 12.75 2.22
N ASP A 465 -27.20 13.01 3.47
CA ASP A 465 -27.99 12.06 4.27
C ASP A 465 -29.32 11.70 3.59
N LEU A 466 -30.00 12.68 2.99
CA LEU A 466 -31.26 12.47 2.26
C LEU A 466 -31.06 11.64 0.99
N LEU A 467 -29.98 11.87 0.24
CA LEU A 467 -29.63 11.12 -0.96
C LEU A 467 -29.21 9.67 -0.62
N GLU A 468 -28.42 9.50 0.44
CA GLU A 468 -28.02 8.18 0.94
C GLU A 468 -29.22 7.37 1.47
N TRP A 469 -30.11 8.02 2.23
CA TRP A 469 -31.34 7.39 2.71
C TRP A 469 -32.20 6.90 1.53
N PHE A 470 -32.42 7.75 0.53
CA PHE A 470 -33.19 7.40 -0.67
C PHE A 470 -32.58 6.22 -1.41
N ALA A 471 -31.26 6.26 -1.61
CA ALA A 471 -30.49 5.22 -2.27
C ALA A 471 -30.62 3.86 -1.57
N LYS A 472 -30.49 3.83 -0.23
CA LYS A 472 -30.61 2.61 0.59
C LYS A 472 -32.02 2.02 0.61
N GLU A 473 -33.06 2.85 0.63
CA GLU A 473 -34.45 2.39 0.78
C GLU A 473 -35.10 1.89 -0.53
N ARG A 474 -34.69 2.41 -1.69
CA ARG A 474 -35.46 2.21 -2.95
C ARG A 474 -34.67 1.64 -4.12
N VAL A 475 -33.34 1.54 -4.01
CA VAL A 475 -32.49 0.92 -5.03
C VAL A 475 -31.83 -0.32 -4.42
N PRO A 476 -32.38 -1.54 -4.63
CA PRO A 476 -31.74 -2.77 -4.17
C PRO A 476 -30.32 -2.85 -4.74
N ASP A 477 -29.33 -3.11 -3.89
CA ASP A 477 -27.90 -3.13 -4.25
C ASP A 477 -27.37 -1.79 -4.80
N PHE A 478 -27.82 -0.67 -4.24
CA PHE A 478 -27.33 0.66 -4.60
C PHE A 478 -25.80 0.73 -4.50
N ASP A 479 -25.18 0.83 -5.68
CA ASP A 479 -23.75 1.05 -5.84
C ASP A 479 -23.55 2.51 -6.25
N ARG A 480 -22.95 3.30 -5.35
CA ARG A 480 -22.64 4.73 -5.55
C ARG A 480 -21.88 4.96 -6.86
N SER A 481 -21.07 3.99 -7.30
CA SER A 481 -20.29 4.07 -8.54
C SER A 481 -21.14 4.11 -9.82
N LYS A 482 -22.38 3.60 -9.79
CA LYS A 482 -23.29 3.62 -10.96
C LYS A 482 -23.93 4.98 -11.20
N LEU A 483 -24.08 5.80 -10.16
CA LEU A 483 -24.61 7.17 -10.29
C LEU A 483 -23.63 8.08 -11.04
N LEU A 484 -22.34 7.70 -11.06
CA LEU A 484 -21.27 8.37 -11.79
C LEU A 484 -21.21 7.99 -13.28
N GLN A 485 -21.96 6.97 -13.72
CA GLN A 485 -21.91 6.45 -15.09
C GLN A 485 -23.00 6.98 -16.05
N GLY A 486 -23.68 8.10 -15.76
CA GLY A 486 -24.72 8.56 -16.69
C GLY A 486 -25.11 10.04 -16.63
N ILE A 487 -24.49 10.85 -17.49
CA ILE A 487 -25.24 11.54 -18.54
C ILE A 487 -24.57 11.15 -19.86
N ALA A 488 -25.17 10.19 -20.57
CA ALA A 488 -24.91 9.94 -21.99
C ALA A 488 -25.95 10.68 -22.82
#